data_AF-A0A7Y2K4Q7-F1
#
_entry.id   AF-A0A7Y2K4Q7-F1
#
_cell.length_a   1.000
_cell.length_b   1.000
_cell.length_c   1.000
_cell.angle_alpha   90.00
_cell.angle_beta   90.00
_cell.angle_gamma   90.00
#
_symmetry.space_group_name_H-M   'P 1'
#
loop_
_entity.id
_entity.type
_entity.pdbx_description
1 polymer ?
#
loop_
_entity_poly.entity_id
_entity_poly.type
_entity_poly.pdbx_seq_one_letter_code
_entity_poly.pdbx_strand_id
1 'polypeptide(L)' 'MVGSVADNFSLKDQEGNIFNLYKNLDENILLIFYPKDDPPVST' A
#
# COMPACT_ATOMS: atom_id res chain seq x y z
N MET A 1 14.21 2.38 -8.74
CA MET A 1 14.43 1.89 -10.13
C MET A 1 13.76 0.53 -10.25
N VAL A 2 13.20 0.19 -11.41
CA VAL A 2 12.58 -1.14 -11.61
C VAL A 2 13.64 -2.22 -11.44
N GLY A 3 13.32 -3.26 -10.67
CA GLY A 3 14.25 -4.34 -10.32
C GLY A 3 15.13 -4.06 -9.09
N SER A 4 15.10 -2.86 -8.53
CA SER A 4 15.67 -2.59 -7.20
C SER A 4 14.73 -3.11 -6.10
N VAL A 5 15.31 -3.47 -4.95
CA VAL A 5 14.53 -3.78 -3.75
C VAL A 5 13.71 -2.54 -3.39
N ALA A 6 12.41 -2.73 -3.14
CA ALA A 6 11.54 -1.66 -2.68
C ALA A 6 11.91 -1.26 -1.25
N ASP A 7 11.90 0.05 -0.96
CA ASP A 7 12.17 0.54 0.39
C ASP A 7 11.15 0.00 1.39
N ASN A 8 11.60 -0.30 2.60
CA ASN A 8 10.71 -0.74 3.66
C ASN A 8 9.75 0.38 4.06
N PHE A 9 8.49 0.04 4.29
CA PHE A 9 7.48 0.97 4.79
C PHE A 9 6.58 0.31 5.82
N SER A 10 5.87 1.16 6.58
CA SER A 10 4.77 0.73 7.43
C SER A 10 3.58 1.67 7.27
N LEU A 11 2.44 1.12 6.89
CA LEU A 11 1.21 1.86 6.58
C LEU A 11 0.02 1.17 7.21
N LYS A 12 -1.07 1.90 7.40
CA LYS A 12 -2.35 1.29 7.73
C LYS A 12 -2.98 0.72 6.47
N ASP A 13 -3.51 -0.51 6.56
CA ASP A 13 -4.35 -1.07 5.51
C ASP A 13 -5.78 -0.50 5.57
N GLN A 14 -6.64 -0.98 4.67
CA GLN A 14 -8.05 -0.60 4.58
C GLN A 14 -8.89 -0.98 5.81
N GLU A 15 -8.40 -1.90 6.64
CA GLU A 15 -9.04 -2.34 7.89
C GLU A 15 -8.46 -1.61 9.12
N GLY A 16 -7.43 -0.78 8.93
CA GLY A 16 -6.74 -0.04 9.97
C GLY A 16 -5.59 -0.81 10.64
N ASN A 17 -5.25 -2.01 10.17
CA ASN A 17 -4.11 -2.78 10.69
C ASN A 17 -2.79 -2.21 10.18
N ILE A 18 -1.72 -2.35 10.97
CA ILE A 18 -0.38 -1.94 10.54
C ILE A 18 0.22 -3.01 9.63
N PHE A 19 0.36 -2.67 8.34
CA PHE A 19 1.10 -3.44 7.37
C PHE A 19 2.58 -3.04 7.37
N ASN A 20 3.49 -4.01 7.41
CA ASN A 20 4.93 -3.79 7.27
C ASN A 20 5.45 -4.61 6.08
N LEU A 21 6.05 -3.95 5.08
CA LEU A 21 6.45 -4.60 3.84
C LEU A 21 7.37 -5.81 4.08
N TYR A 22 8.47 -5.60 4.82
CA TYR A 22 9.50 -6.63 5.00
C TYR A 22 9.04 -7.83 5.85
N LYS A 23 7.95 -7.70 6.60
CA LYS A 23 7.34 -8.81 7.35
C LYS A 23 6.37 -9.66 6.53
N ASN A 24 6.02 -9.24 5.31
CA ASN A 24 4.99 -9.87 4.48
C ASN A 24 5.50 -10.25 3.08
N LEU A 25 6.81 -10.52 2.92
CA LEU A 25 7.46 -10.77 1.62
C LEU A 25 7.29 -12.21 1.08
N ASP A 26 6.51 -13.05 1.76
CA ASP A 26 6.30 -14.44 1.34
C ASP A 26 5.39 -14.55 0.10
N GLU A 27 4.76 -13.45 -0.31
CA GLU A 27 3.86 -13.36 -1.47
C GLU A 27 4.18 -12.15 -2.36
N ASN A 28 3.67 -12.17 -3.59
CA ASN A 28 3.75 -11.02 -4.49
C ASN A 28 2.79 -9.91 -4.01
N ILE A 29 3.31 -8.70 -3.83
CA ILE A 29 2.55 -7.56 -3.30
C ILE A 29 2.29 -6.54 -4.40
N LEU A 30 1.04 -6.07 -4.51
CA LEU A 30 0.65 -4.93 -5.34
C LEU A 30 0.34 -3.72 -4.44
N LEU A 31 1.17 -2.68 -4.53
CA LEU A 31 0.96 -1.42 -3.80
C LEU A 31 0.38 -0.35 -4.73
N ILE A 32 -0.80 0.17 -4.37
CA ILE A 32 -1.51 1.19 -5.15
C ILE A 32 -1.65 2.46 -4.31
N PHE A 33 -1.15 3.58 -4.81
CA PHE A 33 -1.41 4.91 -4.25
C PHE A 33 -2.51 5.60 -5.06
N TYR A 34 -3.51 6.16 -4.37
CA TYR A 34 -4.59 6.92 -4.99
C TYR A 34 -4.92 8.17 -4.15
N PRO A 35 -5.53 9.22 -4.75
CA PRO A 35 -5.59 10.54 -4.13
C PRO A 35 -6.49 10.64 -2.88
N LYS A 36 -7.61 9.92 -2.85
CA LYS A 36 -8.58 9.86 -1.74
C LYS A 36 -9.61 8.76 -1.98
N ASP A 37 -10.17 8.19 -0.90
CA ASP A 37 -11.25 7.19 -0.91
C ASP A 37 -12.57 7.67 -1.54
N ASP A 38 -12.90 8.96 -1.37
CA ASP A 38 -14.07 9.57 -1.96
C ASP A 38 -13.69 10.35 -3.23
N PRO A 39 -13.97 9.83 -4.44
CA PRO A 39 -14.24 10.74 -5.55
C PRO A 39 -15.44 11.63 -5.15
N PRO A 40 -15.50 12.91 -5.54
CA PRO A 40 -16.67 13.71 -5.28
C PRO A 40 -17.87 12.99 -5.88
N VAL A 41 -18.76 12.49 -5.02
CA VAL A 41 -20.11 12.07 -5.40
C VAL A 41 -20.66 13.26 -6.16
N SER A 42 -20.87 13.12 -7.48
CA SER A 42 -21.60 14.12 -8.25
C SER A 42 -22.99 14.18 -7.63
N THR A 43 -23.22 15.20 -6.82
CA THR A 43 -24.56 15.57 -6.34
C THR A 43 -25.20 16.45 -7.39
#